data_AF-A0A1G2VIR8-F1
#
_entry.id   AF-A0A1G2VIR8-F1
#
_cell.length_a   1.000
_cell.length_b   1.000
_cell.length_c   1.000
_cell.angle_alpha   90.00
_cell.angle_beta   90.00
_cell.angle_gamma   90.00
#
_symmetry.space_group_name_H-M   'P 1'
#
loop_
_entity.id
_entity.type
_entity.pdbx_description
1 polymer ?
#
loop_
_entity_poly.entity_id
_entity_poly.type
_entity_poly.pdbx_seq_one_letter_code
_entity_poly.pdbx_strand_id
1 'polypeptide(L)' 'MNDFGNRPPRQKYDVSALGITCADCGQAINELPFNPTKRDDGTFGRLYCGDCNRKRYQNRDRSSGGGGGFRRGY' A
#
# COMPACT_ATOMS: atom_id res chain seq x y z
N MET A 1 23.35 -12.98 16.16
CA MET A 1 22.32 -13.66 15.35
C MET A 1 21.34 -12.63 14.89
N ASN A 2 21.07 -12.57 13.60
CA ASN A 2 20.15 -11.61 13.02
C ASN A 2 18.71 -12.16 13.11
N ASP A 3 17.91 -11.68 14.06
CA ASP A 3 16.51 -12.06 14.31
C ASP A 3 15.54 -11.44 13.28
N PHE A 4 15.80 -11.63 11.99
CA PHE A 4 14.93 -11.12 10.91
C PHE A 4 13.71 -12.04 10.64
N GLY A 5 13.50 -13.07 11.45
CA GLY A 5 12.62 -14.21 11.14
C GLY A 5 11.18 -14.11 11.65
N ASN A 6 10.86 -13.22 12.60
CA ASN A 6 9.55 -13.20 13.25
C ASN A 6 8.73 -11.94 12.92
N ARG A 7 8.60 -11.59 11.64
CA ARG A 7 7.53 -10.66 11.23
C ARG A 7 6.25 -11.46 11.09
N PRO A 8 5.16 -11.12 11.82
CA PRO A 8 3.88 -11.78 11.61
C PRO A 8 3.51 -11.70 10.12
N PRO A 9 2.93 -12.77 9.56
CA PRO A 9 2.52 -12.78 8.17
C PRO A 9 1.63 -11.57 7.91
N ARG A 10 1.86 -10.88 6.79
CA ARG A 10 1.09 -9.71 6.40
C ARG A 10 -0.34 -10.17 6.18
N GLN A 11 -1.20 -9.98 7.18
CA GLN A 11 -2.60 -10.38 7.11
C GLN A 11 -3.26 -9.59 5.98
N LYS A 12 -3.73 -10.31 4.96
CA LYS A 12 -4.58 -9.76 3.92
C LYS A 12 -6.02 -10.05 4.32
N TYR A 13 -6.84 -9.03 4.37
CA TYR A 13 -8.28 -9.15 4.54
C TYR A 13 -8.92 -9.31 3.17
N ASP A 14 -9.71 -10.36 3.02
CA ASP A 14 -10.59 -10.47 1.86
C ASP A 14 -11.72 -9.44 2.00
N VAL A 15 -11.84 -8.62 0.96
CA VAL A 15 -12.81 -7.52 0.84
C VAL A 15 -13.65 -7.68 -0.43
N SER A 16 -13.60 -8.85 -1.07
CA SER A 16 -14.37 -9.15 -2.28
C SER A 16 -15.87 -8.98 -2.04
N ALA A 17 -16.35 -9.36 -0.85
CA ALA A 17 -17.72 -9.18 -0.40
C ALA A 17 -18.16 -7.71 -0.25
N LEU A 18 -17.21 -6.77 -0.14
CA LEU A 18 -17.49 -5.35 0.00
C LEU A 18 -17.64 -4.63 -1.36
N GLY A 19 -17.33 -5.29 -2.48
CA GLY A 19 -17.52 -4.73 -3.82
C GLY A 19 -16.71 -3.45 -4.08
N ILE A 20 -15.54 -3.33 -3.46
CA ILE A 20 -14.71 -2.13 -3.55
C ILE A 20 -14.03 -2.07 -4.91
N THR A 21 -14.09 -0.90 -5.56
CA THR A 21 -13.40 -0.62 -6.82
C THR A 21 -12.31 0.44 -6.64
N CYS A 22 -11.26 0.34 -7.45
CA CYS A 22 -10.17 1.31 -7.47
C CYS A 22 -10.67 2.64 -8.07
N ALA A 23 -10.46 3.75 -7.36
CA ALA A 23 -10.86 5.08 -7.81
C ALA A 23 -10.07 5.60 -9.03
N ASP A 24 -8.98 4.93 -9.42
CA ASP A 24 -8.07 5.37 -10.48
C ASP A 24 -8.24 4.54 -11.76
N CYS A 25 -8.38 3.22 -11.64
CA CYS A 25 -8.52 2.30 -12.79
C CYS A 25 -9.86 1.55 -12.85
N GLY A 26 -10.73 1.65 -11.84
CA GLY A 26 -12.01 0.95 -11.79
C GLY A 26 -11.93 -0.55 -11.49
N GLN A 27 -10.74 -1.11 -11.28
CA GLN A 27 -10.57 -2.54 -11.00
C GLN A 27 -11.13 -2.94 -9.63
N ALA A 28 -11.77 -4.11 -9.55
CA ALA A 28 -12.26 -4.69 -8.31
C ALA A 28 -11.09 -5.06 -7.37
N ILE A 29 -11.19 -4.66 -6.11
CA ILE A 29 -10.21 -4.96 -5.07
C ILE A 29 -10.78 -6.06 -4.20
N ASN A 30 -10.13 -7.24 -4.23
CA ASN A 30 -10.56 -8.41 -3.48
C ASN A 30 -9.77 -8.62 -2.19
N GLU A 31 -8.54 -8.11 -2.10
CA GLU A 31 -7.66 -8.31 -0.95
C GLU A 31 -6.96 -7.00 -0.56
N LEU A 32 -7.00 -6.64 0.72
CA LEU A 32 -6.30 -5.47 1.26
C LEU A 32 -5.47 -5.86 2.49
N PRO A 33 -4.25 -5.29 2.67
CA PRO A 33 -3.43 -5.53 3.86
C PRO A 33 -3.92 -4.77 5.10
N PHE A 34 -5.05 -4.07 4.99
CA PHE A 34 -5.70 -3.34 6.06
C PHE A 34 -7.22 -3.51 5.94
N ASN A 35 -7.91 -3.43 7.07
CA ASN A 35 -9.37 -3.45 7.07
C ASN A 35 -9.89 -2.10 6.55
N PRO A 36 -10.73 -2.06 5.50
CA PRO A 36 -11.24 -0.81 4.96
C PRO A 36 -12.19 -0.16 5.97
N THR A 37 -11.77 0.97 6.54
CA THR A 37 -12.61 1.70 7.49
C THR A 37 -13.75 2.37 6.76
N LYS A 38 -14.98 2.00 7.12
CA LYS A 38 -16.19 2.67 6.65
C LYS A 38 -16.22 4.06 7.27
N ARG A 39 -16.32 5.11 6.46
CA ARG A 39 -16.54 6.48 6.96
C ARG A 39 -17.97 6.64 7.45
N ASP A 40 -18.23 7.69 8.21
CA ASP A 40 -19.56 8.04 8.73
C ASP A 40 -20.62 8.17 7.62
N ASP A 41 -20.20 8.57 6.40
CA ASP A 41 -21.05 8.65 5.21
C ASP A 41 -21.41 7.27 4.60
N GLY A 42 -20.97 6.17 5.22
CA GLY A 42 -21.16 4.81 4.70
C GLY A 42 -20.28 4.46 3.50
N THR A 43 -19.37 5.34 3.08
CA THR A 43 -18.44 5.13 1.96
C THR A 43 -17.04 4.70 2.43
N PHE A 44 -16.34 3.92 1.60
CA PHE A 44 -14.98 3.42 1.92
C PHE A 44 -13.84 4.41 1.54
N GLY A 45 -14.18 5.66 1.22
CA GLY A 45 -13.22 6.64 0.72
C GLY A 45 -12.62 6.28 -0.65
N ARG A 46 -11.56 6.99 -1.04
CA ARG A 46 -10.83 6.74 -2.31
C ARG A 46 -9.83 5.60 -2.10
N LEU A 47 -10.25 4.37 -2.33
CA LEU A 47 -9.38 3.19 -2.30
C LEU A 47 -8.67 3.00 -3.65
N TYR A 48 -7.42 2.53 -3.59
CA TYR A 48 -6.58 2.28 -4.75
C TYR A 48 -6.09 0.85 -4.74
N CYS A 49 -6.04 0.22 -5.92
CA CYS A 49 -5.44 -1.10 -6.06
C CYS A 49 -3.93 -1.05 -5.77
N GLY A 50 -3.34 -2.22 -5.52
CA GLY A 50 -1.91 -2.35 -5.21
C GLY A 50 -1.01 -1.68 -6.26
N ASP A 51 -1.37 -1.74 -7.53
CA ASP A 51 -0.58 -1.15 -8.63
C ASP A 51 -0.69 0.38 -8.69
N CYS A 52 -1.91 0.93 -8.66
CA CYS A 52 -2.10 2.39 -8.63
C CYS A 52 -1.47 2.99 -7.37
N ASN A 53 -1.64 2.33 -6.23
CA ASN A 53 -1.02 2.73 -4.98
C ASN A 53 0.51 2.69 -5.08
N ARG A 54 1.08 1.61 -5.60
CA ARG A 54 2.54 1.48 -5.84
C ARG A 54 3.08 2.57 -6.77
N LYS A 55 2.40 2.85 -7.89
CA LYS A 55 2.79 3.92 -8.82
C LYS A 55 2.80 5.29 -8.14
N ARG A 56 1.83 5.56 -7.24
CA ARG A 56 1.75 6.81 -6.47
C ARG A 56 2.94 6.97 -5.52
N TYR A 57 3.36 5.90 -4.85
CA TYR A 57 4.56 5.92 -4.01
C TYR A 57 5.83 6.09 -4.85
N GLN A 58 5.99 5.32 -5.92
CA GLN A 58 7.18 5.37 -6.78
C GLN A 58 7.48 6.78 -7.32
N ASN A 59 6.46 7.58 -7.61
CA ASN A 59 6.66 8.96 -8.05
C ASN A 59 7.07 9.91 -6.91
N ARG A 60 6.73 9.61 -5.65
CA ARG A 60 7.23 10.35 -4.48
C ARG A 60 8.67 9.97 -4.14
N ASP A 61 9.00 8.70 -4.28
CA ASP A 61 10.35 8.18 -4.00
C ASP A 61 11.39 8.68 -5.03
N ARG A 62 10.95 9.07 -6.23
CA ARG A 62 11.80 9.69 -7.26
C ARG A 62 12.04 11.18 -7.04
N SER A 63 11.29 11.83 -6.16
CA SER A 63 11.39 13.28 -5.91
C SER A 63 11.93 13.62 -4.52
N SER A 64 12.04 12.67 -3.60
CA SER A 64 12.71 12.87 -2.31
C SER A 64 14.03 12.12 -2.29
N GLY A 65 15.11 12.86 -2.59
CA GLY A 65 16.47 12.40 -2.35
C GLY A 65 16.63 11.83 -0.94
N GLY A 66 17.16 10.62 -0.85
CA GLY A 66 17.41 9.97 0.44
C GLY A 66 17.89 8.54 0.33
N GLY A 67 18.49 8.16 -0.81
CA GLY A 67 19.22 6.90 -0.93
C GLY A 67 20.58 7.06 -0.27
N GLY A 68 20.77 6.40 0.87
CA GLY A 68 22.09 6.18 1.46
C GLY A 68 23.05 5.57 0.44
N GLY A 69 24.25 6.13 0.37
CA GLY A 69 25.28 5.72 -0.58
C GLY A 69 26.65 6.22 -0.16
N PHE A 70 27.28 5.48 0.75
CA PHE A 70 28.71 5.50 1.07
C PHE A 70 29.58 5.73 -0.17
N ARG A 71 30.29 6.86 -0.33
CA ARG A 71 31.58 6.96 -1.05
C ARG A 71 32.36 8.24 -0.70
N ARG A 72 33.63 8.01 -0.32
CA ARG A 72 34.83 8.86 -0.49
C ARG A 72 34.99 10.09 0.38
N GLY A 73 35.81 9.95 1.42
CA GLY A 73 36.55 11.05 2.03
C GLY A 73 37.93 10.55 2.47
N TYR A 74 38.95 11.06 1.77
CA TYR A 74 40.41 11.05 2.00
C TYR A 74 41.16 9.71 2.12
#